data_AF-A0A960GGB5-F1
#
_entry.id   AF-A0A960GGB5-F1
#
_cell.length_a   1.000
_cell.length_b   1.000
_cell.length_c   1.000
_cell.angle_alpha   90.00
_cell.angle_beta   90.00
_cell.angle_gamma   90.00
#
_symmetry.space_group_name_H-M   'P 1'
#
loop_
_entity.id
_entity.type
_entity.pdbx_description
1 polymer ?
#
loop_
_entity_poly.entity_id
_entity_poly.type
_entity_poly.pdbx_seq_one_letter_code
_entity_poly.pdbx_strand_id
1 'polypeptide(L)'
;MTTPTAVICITPNPALDRTLTVPHLVRNAVHRADRVVEAAGGKGLNVARVLHEFGTSVLAIGPLAGPTGRLVAEHAAATGMPSEWIWLDEGETRTSTIIVDKITSTVINETGPSVAGRWDELATSLLDIVRAKCPQVVTVSGSYPPGVDSE
;
A
#
# COMPACT_ATOMS: atom_id res chain seq x y z
N MET A 1 -5.96 -2.24 28.68
CA MET A 1 -4.78 -3.02 28.24
C MET A 1 -4.93 -3.23 26.75
N THR A 2 -4.05 -2.65 25.94
CA THR A 2 -4.04 -2.86 24.49
C THR A 2 -3.68 -4.32 24.21
N THR A 3 -4.53 -5.03 23.46
CA THR A 3 -4.21 -6.38 22.99
C THR A 3 -2.88 -6.34 22.25
N PRO A 4 -1.89 -7.19 22.59
CA PRO A 4 -0.62 -7.21 21.88
C PRO A 4 -0.86 -7.50 20.39
N THR A 5 -0.16 -6.77 19.52
CA THR A 5 -0.26 -6.94 18.07
C THR A 5 0.15 -8.36 17.70
N ALA A 6 -0.74 -9.13 17.09
CA ALA A 6 -0.43 -10.51 16.70
C ALA A 6 0.39 -10.57 15.40
N VAL A 7 0.01 -9.74 14.41
CA VAL A 7 0.61 -9.74 13.07
C VAL A 7 1.02 -8.32 12.65
N ILE A 8 2.22 -8.16 12.08
CA ILE A 8 2.61 -6.95 11.35
C ILE A 8 2.71 -7.25 9.86
N CYS A 9 2.05 -6.42 9.05
CA CYS A 9 2.06 -6.54 7.60
C CYS A 9 2.83 -5.38 6.97
N ILE A 10 4.02 -5.67 6.44
CA ILE A 10 4.90 -4.73 5.77
C ILE A 10 4.61 -4.73 4.27
N THR A 11 4.30 -3.55 3.72
CA THR A 11 4.26 -3.34 2.27
C THR A 11 5.44 -2.45 1.87
N PRO A 12 6.46 -2.97 1.18
CA PRO A 12 7.64 -2.18 0.81
C PRO A 12 7.34 -1.02 -0.15
N ASN A 13 6.35 -1.19 -1.03
CA ASN A 13 5.95 -0.19 -2.03
C ASN A 13 4.42 -0.02 -2.06
N PRO A 14 3.83 0.65 -1.05
CA PRO A 14 2.39 0.91 -0.97
C PRO A 14 1.90 1.72 -2.18
N ALA A 15 0.60 1.69 -2.43
CA ALA A 15 -0.02 2.40 -3.54
C ALA A 15 -1.36 3.00 -3.16
N LEU A 16 -1.76 4.04 -3.89
CA LEU A 16 -3.18 4.38 -4.02
C LEU A 16 -3.77 3.50 -5.13
N ASP A 17 -4.63 2.55 -4.78
CA ASP A 17 -5.36 1.77 -5.77
C ASP A 17 -6.55 2.59 -6.27
N ARG A 18 -6.56 2.97 -7.55
CA ARG A 18 -7.65 3.70 -8.20
C ARG A 18 -8.35 2.80 -9.21
N THR A 19 -9.53 2.31 -8.84
CA THR A 19 -10.36 1.47 -9.71
C THR A 19 -11.34 2.32 -10.50
N LEU A 20 -11.19 2.32 -11.82
CA LEU A 20 -12.03 3.01 -12.78
C LEU A 20 -12.95 1.99 -13.46
N THR A 21 -14.26 2.13 -13.29
CA THR A 21 -15.23 1.30 -14.03
C THR A 21 -15.64 2.01 -15.31
N VAL A 22 -15.47 1.35 -16.45
CA VAL A 22 -15.88 1.84 -17.78
C VAL A 22 -16.78 0.81 -18.45
N PRO A 23 -17.65 1.20 -19.40
CA PRO A 23 -18.49 0.24 -20.12
C PRO A 23 -17.67 -0.81 -20.88
N HIS A 24 -16.66 -0.36 -21.63
CA HIS A 24 -15.75 -1.18 -22.44
C HIS A 24 -14.42 -0.46 -22.63
N LEU A 25 -13.29 -1.11 -22.34
CA LEU A 25 -11.98 -0.51 -22.58
C LEU A 25 -11.58 -0.64 -24.06
N VAL A 26 -11.37 0.49 -24.72
CA VAL A 26 -10.94 0.56 -26.12
C VAL A 26 -9.62 1.32 -26.21
N ARG A 27 -8.60 0.69 -26.79
CA ARG A 27 -7.29 1.34 -27.01
C ARG A 27 -7.43 2.54 -27.95
N ASN A 28 -6.62 3.57 -27.71
CA ASN A 28 -6.61 4.80 -28.50
C ASN A 28 -7.96 5.54 -28.53
N ALA A 29 -8.72 5.50 -27.42
CA ALA A 29 -9.99 6.18 -27.27
C ALA A 29 -10.05 6.96 -25.95
N VAL A 30 -10.93 7.96 -25.90
CA VAL A 30 -11.25 8.70 -24.68
C VAL A 30 -12.40 7.99 -23.96
N HIS A 31 -12.23 7.76 -22.67
CA HIS A 31 -13.22 7.11 -21.82
C HIS A 31 -13.71 8.07 -20.73
N ARG A 32 -14.98 7.90 -20.33
CA ARG A 32 -15.52 8.48 -19.11
C ARG A 32 -15.78 7.32 -18.16
N ALA A 33 -15.25 7.41 -16.93
CA ALA A 33 -15.50 6.40 -15.92
C ALA A 33 -16.90 6.60 -15.32
N ASP A 34 -17.69 5.54 -15.28
CA ASP A 34 -19.00 5.54 -14.63
C ASP A 34 -18.86 5.56 -13.11
N ARG A 35 -17.76 4.99 -12.60
CA ARG A 35 -17.43 4.93 -11.18
C ARG A 35 -15.93 4.98 -10.97
N VAL A 36 -15.52 5.69 -9.92
CA VAL A 36 -14.15 5.71 -9.41
C VAL A 36 -14.19 5.27 -7.96
N VAL A 37 -13.34 4.30 -7.59
CA VAL A 37 -13.14 3.87 -6.20
C VAL A 37 -11.65 3.96 -5.91
N GLU A 38 -11.32 4.53 -4.77
CA GLU A 38 -9.95 4.63 -4.28
C GLU A 38 -9.82 3.83 -2.99
N ALA A 39 -8.65 3.23 -2.79
CA ALA A 39 -8.33 2.48 -1.58
C ALA A 39 -6.83 2.51 -1.29
N ALA A 40 -6.50 2.28 -0.01
CA ALA A 40 -5.14 2.01 0.40
C ALA A 40 -4.70 0.65 -0.15
N GLY A 41 -3.71 0.68 -1.03
CA GLY A 41 -3.31 -0.42 -1.91
C GLY A 41 -1.90 -0.94 -1.65
N GLY A 42 -1.66 -2.15 -2.14
CA GLY A 42 -0.42 -2.91 -1.92
C GLY A 42 -0.67 -4.25 -1.23
N LYS A 43 0.15 -5.25 -1.55
CA LYS A 43 -0.14 -6.64 -1.16
C LYS A 43 -0.20 -6.82 0.36
N GLY A 44 0.75 -6.27 1.12
CA GLY A 44 0.71 -6.34 2.58
C GLY A 44 -0.46 -5.56 3.20
N LEU A 45 -0.86 -4.41 2.63
CA LEU A 45 -2.08 -3.69 3.05
C LEU A 45 -3.34 -4.53 2.80
N ASN A 46 -3.43 -5.23 1.67
CA ASN A 46 -4.55 -6.12 1.38
C ASN A 46 -4.61 -7.30 2.36
N VAL A 47 -3.46 -7.90 2.71
CA VAL A 47 -3.37 -8.94 3.73
C VAL A 47 -3.82 -8.40 5.09
N ALA A 48 -3.33 -7.22 5.49
CA ALA A 48 -3.69 -6.59 6.75
C ALA A 48 -5.19 -6.32 6.85
N ARG A 49 -5.81 -5.83 5.78
CA ARG A 49 -7.25 -5.55 5.72
C ARG A 49 -8.08 -6.82 5.95
N VAL A 50 -7.74 -7.92 5.26
CA VAL A 50 -8.45 -9.21 5.43
C VAL A 50 -8.28 -9.74 6.86
N LEU A 51 -7.07 -9.67 7.42
CA LEU A 51 -6.83 -10.09 8.80
C LEU A 51 -7.61 -9.25 9.81
N HIS A 52 -7.67 -7.93 9.60
CA HIS A 52 -8.44 -7.01 10.43
C HIS A 52 -9.94 -7.31 10.39
N GLU A 53 -10.49 -7.55 9.19
CA GLU A 53 -11.90 -7.94 9.00
C GLU A 53 -12.25 -9.27 9.70
N PHE A 54 -11.29 -10.20 9.79
CA PHE A 54 -11.44 -11.43 10.57
C PHE A 54 -11.18 -11.27 12.08
N GLY A 55 -11.01 -10.04 12.57
CA GLY A 55 -10.81 -9.76 13.99
C GLY A 55 -9.41 -10.08 14.53
N THR A 56 -8.44 -10.31 13.64
CA THR A 56 -7.04 -10.51 14.05
C THR A 56 -6.42 -9.17 14.43
N SER A 57 -5.69 -9.13 15.55
CA SER A 57 -4.91 -7.95 15.93
C SER A 57 -3.73 -7.78 14.96
N VAL A 58 -3.85 -6.79 14.07
CA VAL A 58 -2.92 -6.54 12.98
C VAL A 58 -2.50 -5.08 12.94
N LEU A 59 -1.27 -4.82 12.50
CA LEU A 59 -0.75 -3.49 12.20
C LEU A 59 -0.15 -3.48 10.78
N ALA A 60 -0.67 -2.63 9.91
CA ALA A 60 -0.10 -2.39 8.59
C ALA A 60 1.00 -1.33 8.65
N ILE A 61 2.16 -1.59 8.05
CA ILE A 61 3.26 -0.61 7.99
C ILE A 61 3.88 -0.54 6.59
N GLY A 62 4.50 0.61 6.27
CA GLY A 62 5.20 0.83 5.02
C GLY A 62 5.62 2.29 4.82
N PRO A 63 6.44 2.57 3.80
CA PRO A 63 6.80 3.94 3.43
C PRO A 63 5.66 4.64 2.68
N LEU A 64 5.43 5.91 2.98
CA LEU A 64 4.55 6.80 2.22
C LEU A 64 5.28 8.09 1.86
N ALA A 65 4.93 8.70 0.74
CA ALA A 65 5.53 9.93 0.26
C ALA A 65 4.47 10.81 -0.40
N GLY A 66 4.62 12.12 -0.23
CA GLY A 66 3.83 13.13 -0.95
C GLY A 66 2.31 13.12 -0.66
N PRO A 67 1.56 13.97 -1.38
CA PRO A 67 0.10 14.04 -1.33
C PRO A 67 -0.63 12.70 -1.55
N THR A 68 -0.17 11.86 -2.47
CA THR A 68 -0.76 10.53 -2.74
C THR A 68 -0.59 9.62 -1.55
N GLY A 69 0.56 9.68 -0.86
CA GLY A 69 0.77 8.97 0.39
C GLY A 69 -0.26 9.37 1.47
N ARG A 70 -0.61 10.66 1.56
CA ARG A 70 -1.66 11.14 2.49
C ARG A 70 -3.01 10.53 2.18
N LEU A 71 -3.40 10.45 0.90
CA LEU A 71 -4.62 9.76 0.50
C LEU A 71 -4.61 8.27 0.89
N VAL A 72 -3.48 7.59 0.75
CA VAL A 72 -3.33 6.19 1.19
C VAL A 72 -3.55 6.07 2.71
N ALA A 73 -2.94 6.96 3.49
CA ALA A 73 -3.11 6.98 4.95
C ALA A 73 -4.57 7.27 5.36
N GLU A 74 -5.24 8.21 4.68
CA GLU A 74 -6.65 8.54 4.91
C GLU A 74 -7.57 7.36 4.59
N HIS A 75 -7.39 6.72 3.43
CA HIS A 75 -8.16 5.54 3.03
C HIS A 75 -7.94 4.37 3.97
N ALA A 76 -6.71 4.15 4.46
CA ALA A 76 -6.42 3.11 5.44
C ALA A 76 -7.13 3.41 6.77
N ALA A 77 -7.03 4.64 7.28
CA ALA A 77 -7.70 5.05 8.52
C ALA A 77 -9.23 4.89 8.43
N ALA A 78 -9.83 5.18 7.28
CA ALA A 78 -11.27 5.02 7.06
C ALA A 78 -11.76 3.56 7.18
N THR A 79 -10.88 2.56 7.06
CA THR A 79 -11.23 1.15 7.27
C THR A 79 -11.25 0.74 8.75
N GLY A 80 -10.70 1.56 9.65
CA GLY A 80 -10.48 1.19 11.05
C GLY A 80 -9.29 0.26 11.29
N MET A 81 -8.61 -0.20 10.22
CA MET A 81 -7.40 -1.01 10.30
C MET A 81 -6.24 -0.20 10.92
N PRO A 82 -5.61 -0.67 12.01
CA PRO A 82 -4.44 0.00 12.57
C PRO A 82 -3.29 0.05 11.56
N SER A 83 -2.70 1.24 11.40
CA SER A 83 -1.57 1.46 10.51
C SER A 83 -0.57 2.45 11.08
N GLU A 84 0.72 2.26 10.78
CA GLU A 84 1.82 3.15 11.16
C GLU A 84 2.75 3.35 9.94
N TRP A 85 3.02 4.60 9.58
CA TRP A 85 3.67 4.96 8.32
C TRP A 85 5.03 5.60 8.55
N ILE A 86 6.00 5.25 7.70
CA ILE A 86 7.27 5.97 7.61
C ILE A 86 7.16 6.96 6.45
N TRP A 87 7.30 8.24 6.75
CA TRP A 87 7.19 9.28 5.72
C TRP A 87 8.55 9.51 5.08
N LEU A 88 8.61 9.36 3.75
CA LEU A 88 9.77 9.77 2.96
C LEU A 88 9.69 11.27 2.70
N ASP A 89 10.82 11.95 2.85
CA ASP A 89 10.92 13.41 2.64
C ASP A 89 10.75 13.81 1.17
N GLU A 90 10.98 12.88 0.24
CA GLU A 90 10.94 13.13 -1.20
C GLU A 90 10.18 12.04 -1.96
N GLY A 91 9.63 12.43 -3.10
CA GLY A 91 8.91 11.54 -4.01
C GLY A 91 7.41 11.51 -3.74
N GLU A 92 6.75 10.55 -4.39
CA GLU A 92 5.30 10.40 -4.37
C GLU A 92 4.96 8.91 -4.28
N THR A 93 4.07 8.52 -3.36
CA THR A 93 3.53 7.16 -3.32
C THR A 93 2.85 6.86 -4.65
N ARG A 94 3.14 5.70 -5.25
CA ARG A 94 2.59 5.33 -6.56
C ARG A 94 1.07 5.23 -6.59
N THR A 95 0.50 5.48 -7.75
CA THR A 95 -0.87 5.07 -8.08
C THR A 95 -0.87 3.75 -8.85
N SER A 96 -1.76 2.85 -8.46
CA SER A 96 -2.12 1.67 -9.23
C SER A 96 -3.50 1.91 -9.85
N THR A 97 -3.55 2.15 -11.15
CA THR A 97 -4.82 2.37 -11.87
C THR A 97 -5.35 1.03 -12.38
N ILE A 98 -6.52 0.64 -11.89
CA ILE A 98 -7.23 -0.58 -12.28
C ILE A 98 -8.43 -0.19 -13.12
N ILE A 99 -8.38 -0.42 -14.43
CA ILE A 99 -9.51 -0.19 -15.33
C ILE A 99 -10.29 -1.48 -15.43
N VAL A 100 -11.54 -1.47 -14.96
CA VAL A 100 -12.47 -2.61 -15.00
C VAL A 100 -13.54 -2.32 -16.04
N ASP A 101 -13.75 -3.26 -16.95
CA ASP A 101 -14.93 -3.28 -17.81
C ASP A 101 -15.82 -4.50 -17.51
N LYS A 102 -16.87 -4.72 -18.30
CA LYS A 102 -17.84 -5.80 -18.04
C LYS A 102 -17.25 -7.21 -18.04
N ILE A 103 -16.08 -7.41 -18.63
CA ILE A 103 -15.53 -8.75 -18.91
C ILE A 103 -14.15 -8.92 -18.26
N THR A 104 -13.34 -7.86 -18.21
CA THR A 104 -11.92 -7.94 -17.86
C THR A 104 -11.42 -6.74 -17.06
N SER A 105 -10.16 -6.81 -16.63
CA SER A 105 -9.45 -5.69 -16.01
C SER A 105 -8.09 -5.46 -16.66
N THR A 106 -7.70 -4.20 -16.83
CA THR A 106 -6.35 -3.77 -17.17
C THR A 106 -5.75 -3.00 -16.01
N VAL A 107 -4.51 -3.32 -15.62
CA VAL A 107 -3.82 -2.68 -14.49
C VAL A 107 -2.59 -1.93 -15.00
N ILE A 108 -2.47 -0.67 -14.59
CA ILE A 108 -1.30 0.18 -14.82
C ILE A 108 -0.71 0.52 -13.46
N ASN A 109 0.50 0.04 -13.20
CA ASN A 109 1.21 0.27 -11.95
C ASN A 109 2.32 1.29 -12.22
N GLU A 110 2.26 2.43 -11.55
CA GLU A 110 3.41 3.32 -11.45
C GLU A 110 4.51 2.68 -10.58
N THR A 111 5.74 3.17 -10.67
CA THR A 111 6.89 2.53 -10.03
C THR A 111 7.01 2.84 -8.54
N GLY A 112 6.58 4.04 -8.11
CA GLY A 112 6.69 4.53 -6.73
C GLY A 112 7.95 5.37 -6.50
N PRO A 113 8.13 5.88 -5.27
CA PRO A 113 9.26 6.74 -4.93
C PRO A 113 10.55 5.92 -4.89
N SER A 114 11.66 6.48 -5.38
CA SER A 114 12.97 5.83 -5.31
C SER A 114 13.53 5.88 -3.88
N VAL A 115 14.09 4.75 -3.45
CA VAL A 115 14.78 4.60 -2.16
C VAL A 115 16.29 4.37 -2.34
N ALA A 116 16.84 4.69 -3.52
CA ALA A 116 18.27 4.57 -3.79
C ALA A 116 19.10 5.29 -2.71
N GLY A 117 20.07 4.58 -2.12
CA GLY A 117 20.91 5.08 -1.03
C GLY A 117 20.20 5.28 0.32
N ARG A 118 18.90 4.98 0.43
CA ARG A 118 18.08 5.14 1.64
C ARG A 118 17.39 3.84 2.09
N TRP A 119 17.58 2.75 1.35
CA TRP A 119 16.91 1.48 1.65
C TRP A 119 17.22 0.96 3.05
N ASP A 120 18.49 0.98 3.47
CA ASP A 120 18.90 0.46 4.78
C ASP A 120 18.31 1.26 5.94
N GLU A 121 18.21 2.58 5.79
CA GLU A 121 17.57 3.48 6.77
C GLU A 121 16.07 3.18 6.89
N LEU A 122 15.38 3.05 5.75
CA LEU A 122 13.97 2.67 5.71
C LEU A 122 13.75 1.28 6.32
N ALA A 123 14.57 0.30 5.97
CA ALA A 123 14.49 -1.05 6.52
C ALA A 123 14.72 -1.06 8.03
N THR A 124 15.69 -0.29 8.53
CA THR A 124 15.94 -0.13 9.97
C THR A 124 14.73 0.47 10.67
N SER A 125 14.15 1.52 10.12
CA SER A 125 12.95 2.17 10.67
C SER A 125 11.75 1.21 10.74
N LEU A 126 11.53 0.39 9.70
CA LEU A 126 10.50 -0.65 9.70
C LEU A 126 10.77 -1.72 10.77
N LEU A 127 12.02 -2.15 10.92
CA LEU A 127 12.43 -3.13 11.93
C LEU A 127 12.27 -2.61 13.35
N ASP A 128 12.51 -1.33 13.59
CA ASP A 128 12.33 -0.72 14.91
C ASP A 128 10.86 -0.70 15.33
N ILE A 129 9.94 -0.45 14.39
CA ILE A 129 8.49 -0.62 14.65
C ILE A 129 8.19 -2.08 15.00
N VAL A 130 8.71 -3.04 14.23
CA VAL A 130 8.51 -4.48 14.49
C VAL A 130 9.01 -4.86 15.89
N ARG A 131 10.21 -4.42 16.26
CA ARG A 131 10.80 -4.68 17.59
C ARG A 131 10.01 -4.01 18.71
N ALA A 132 9.51 -2.80 18.51
CA ALA A 132 8.75 -2.09 19.53
C ALA A 132 7.39 -2.74 19.82
N LYS A 133 6.75 -3.34 18.80
CA LYS A 133 5.44 -3.99 18.95
C LYS A 133 5.52 -5.49 19.30
N CYS A 134 6.68 -6.13 19.09
CA CYS A 134 6.91 -7.56 19.36
C CYS A 134 5.81 -8.49 18.83
N PRO A 135 5.50 -8.49 17.52
CA PRO A 135 4.44 -9.36 16.99
C PRO A 135 4.84 -10.83 16.99
N GLN A 136 3.85 -11.71 16.91
CA GLN A 136 4.09 -13.15 16.74
C GLN A 136 4.47 -13.49 15.30
N VAL A 137 3.94 -12.74 14.33
CA VAL A 137 4.17 -12.95 12.89
C VAL A 137 4.44 -11.62 12.20
N VAL A 138 5.40 -11.62 11.28
CA VAL A 138 5.68 -10.52 10.36
C VAL A 138 5.52 -11.02 8.94
N THR A 139 4.75 -10.33 8.12
CA THR A 139 4.63 -10.60 6.68
C THR A 139 5.24 -9.45 5.89
N VAL A 140 6.10 -9.74 4.92
CA VAL A 140 6.59 -8.76 3.94
C VAL A 140 6.02 -9.13 2.59
N SER A 141 5.23 -8.25 1.98
CA SER A 141 4.49 -8.59 0.76
C SER A 141 4.31 -7.39 -0.15
N GLY A 142 4.70 -7.56 -1.41
CA GLY A 142 4.66 -6.50 -2.42
C GLY A 142 5.95 -6.49 -3.24
N SER A 143 5.98 -5.66 -4.27
CA SER A 143 7.23 -5.28 -4.92
C SER A 143 8.02 -4.34 -4.02
N TYR A 144 9.33 -4.31 -4.20
CA TYR A 144 10.17 -3.24 -3.65
C TYR A 144 9.97 -1.94 -4.45
N PRO A 145 10.22 -0.77 -3.84
CA PRO A 145 10.35 0.47 -4.58
C PRO A 145 11.64 0.48 -5.41
N PRO A 146 11.76 1.36 -6.42
CA PRO A 146 13.00 1.52 -7.18
C PRO A 146 14.19 1.88 -6.29
N GLY A 147 15.40 1.44 -6.67
CA GLY A 147 16.62 1.77 -5.94
C GLY A 147 16.89 0.88 -4.73
N VAL A 148 16.16 -0.23 -4.59
CA VAL A 148 16.61 -1.36 -3.77
C VAL A 148 17.55 -2.20 -4.63
N ASP A 149 18.80 -2.33 -4.21
CA ASP A 149 19.75 -3.23 -4.84
C ASP A 149 19.29 -4.66 -4.55
N SER A 150 18.72 -5.31 -5.56
CA SER A 150 18.58 -6.75 -5.55
C SER A 150 19.95 -7.33 -5.88
N GLU A 151 20.60 -7.98 -4.91
CA GLU A 151 21.57 -9.01 -5.27
C GLU A 151 20.93 -10.05 -6.21
#